data_AF-A0A952I7G7-F1
#
_entry.id   AF-A0A952I7G7-F1
#
_cell.length_a   1.000
_cell.length_b   1.000
_cell.length_c   1.000
_cell.angle_alpha   90.00
_cell.angle_beta   90.00
_cell.angle_gamma   90.00
#
_symmetry.space_group_name_H-M   'P 1'
#
loop_
_entity.id
_entity.type
_entity.pdbx_description
1 polymer ?
#
loop_
_entity_poly.entity_id
_entity_poly.type
_entity_poly.pdbx_seq_one_letter_code
_entity_poly.pdbx_strand_id
1 'polypeptide(L)' 'MLQLDHIKDKILNINDTGFEELSLEVFNYQSKNNLVYKEYLSHLKIDPLKVKSTWDIPFLPIEFFKSFKI' A
#
# COMPACT_ATOMS: atom_id res chain seq x y z
N MET A 1 -3.83 -7.29 13.95
CA MET A 1 -5.28 -7.57 13.90
C MET A 1 -6.06 -6.27 14.07
N LEU A 2 -5.97 -5.58 15.22
CA LEU A 2 -6.65 -4.28 15.47
C LEU A 2 -6.42 -3.17 14.42
N GLN A 3 -5.21 -3.09 13.84
CA GLN A 3 -4.88 -2.02 12.90
C GLN A 3 -5.49 -2.22 11.50
N LEU A 4 -5.72 -3.46 11.08
CA LEU A 4 -6.29 -3.76 9.76
C LEU A 4 -7.80 -3.49 9.73
N ASP A 5 -8.50 -3.79 10.83
CA ASP A 5 -9.94 -3.55 10.93
C ASP A 5 -10.23 -2.04 10.93
N HIS A 6 -9.43 -1.24 11.63
CA HIS A 6 -9.52 0.22 11.60
C HIS A 6 -9.29 0.83 10.20
N ILE A 7 -8.29 0.31 9.46
CA ILE A 7 -8.02 0.76 8.09
C ILE A 7 -9.18 0.41 7.16
N LYS A 8 -9.77 -0.78 7.29
CA LYS A 8 -10.94 -1.18 6.49
C LYS A 8 -12.12 -0.26 6.69
N ASP A 9 -12.45 0.07 7.94
CA ASP A 9 -13.56 0.97 8.24
C ASP A 9 -13.32 2.37 7.66
N LYS A 10 -12.09 2.89 7.72
CA LYS A 10 -11.72 4.14 7.06
C LYS A 10 -11.90 4.08 5.55
N ILE A 11 -11.46 2.99 4.89
CA ILE A 11 -11.59 2.80 3.43
C ILE A 11 -13.06 2.84 3.02
N LEU A 12 -13.95 2.20 3.78
CA LEU A 12 -15.37 2.14 3.43
C LEU A 12 -16.13 3.46 3.64
N ASN A 13 -15.60 4.38 4.45
CA ASN A 13 -16.25 5.63 4.82
C ASN A 13 -15.51 6.88 4.31
N ILE A 14 -14.52 6.72 3.43
CA ILE A 14 -13.68 7.82 2.97
C ILE A 14 -14.40 8.78 2.01
N ASN A 15 -13.99 10.05 2.05
CA ASN A 15 -14.33 11.09 1.09
C ASN A 15 -13.05 11.65 0.43
N ASP A 16 -13.21 12.47 -0.61
CA ASP A 16 -12.09 12.99 -1.40
C ASP A 16 -11.01 13.71 -0.58
N THR A 17 -11.42 14.42 0.49
CA THR A 17 -10.46 15.18 1.32
C THR A 17 -9.53 14.30 2.15
N GLY A 18 -9.94 13.07 2.48
CA GLY A 18 -9.14 12.12 3.24
C GLY A 18 -8.29 11.17 2.37
N PHE A 19 -8.49 11.19 1.05
CA PHE A 19 -7.95 10.16 0.15
C PHE A 19 -6.43 10.04 0.18
N GLU A 20 -5.73 11.18 0.12
CA GLU A 20 -4.26 11.20 0.12
C GLU A 20 -3.68 10.57 1.40
N GLU A 21 -4.19 11.00 2.56
CA GLU A 21 -3.72 10.53 3.87
C GLU A 21 -4.00 9.03 4.06
N LEU A 22 -5.23 8.58 3.76
CA LEU A 22 -5.56 7.16 3.89
C LEU A 22 -4.77 6.30 2.90
N SER A 23 -4.54 6.78 1.67
CA SER A 23 -3.75 6.04 0.68
C SER A 23 -2.31 5.84 1.15
N LEU A 24 -1.70 6.86 1.76
CA LEU A 24 -0.35 6.76 2.35
C LEU A 24 -0.35 5.83 3.58
N GLU A 25 -1.40 5.85 4.41
CA GLU A 25 -1.58 4.92 5.52
C GLU A 25 -1.66 3.46 5.03
N VAL A 26 -2.48 3.20 4.00
CA VAL A 26 -2.63 1.89 3.37
C VAL A 26 -1.32 1.43 2.73
N PHE A 27 -0.63 2.30 1.99
CA PHE A 27 0.68 1.99 1.41
C PHE A 27 1.71 1.60 2.48
N ASN A 28 1.79 2.37 3.57
CA ASN A 28 2.68 2.06 4.68
C ASN A 28 2.34 0.72 5.36
N TYR A 29 1.05 0.41 5.47
CA TYR A 29 0.62 -0.89 5.96
C TYR A 29 1.03 -2.02 5.00
N GLN A 30 0.77 -1.86 3.71
CA GLN A 30 1.07 -2.88 2.69
C GLN A 30 2.58 -3.12 2.54
N SER A 31 3.40 -2.07 2.52
CA SER A 31 4.87 -2.21 2.42
C SER A 31 5.50 -3.01 3.57
N LYS A 32 4.81 -3.10 4.72
CA LYS A 32 5.25 -3.86 5.90
C LYS A 32 4.66 -5.28 5.93
N ASN A 33 3.38 -5.42 5.59
CA ASN A 33 2.61 -6.65 5.85
C ASN A 33 2.35 -7.50 4.61
N ASN A 34 2.40 -6.94 3.40
CA ASN A 34 2.27 -7.70 2.16
C ASN A 34 3.68 -8.11 1.69
N LEU A 35 4.03 -9.39 1.85
CA LEU A 35 5.36 -9.90 1.50
C LEU A 35 5.70 -9.71 0.02
N VAL A 36 4.76 -9.98 -0.88
CA VAL A 36 4.94 -9.83 -2.33
C VAL A 36 5.22 -8.36 -2.68
N TYR A 37 4.44 -7.45 -2.10
CA TYR A 37 4.64 -6.02 -2.35
C TYR A 37 5.93 -5.48 -1.72
N LYS A 38 6.29 -5.94 -0.52
CA LYS A 38 7.55 -5.60 0.14
C LYS A 38 8.76 -6.03 -0.69
N GLU A 39 8.74 -7.25 -1.23
CA GLU A 39 9.80 -7.77 -2.10
C GLU A 39 9.89 -6.95 -3.41
N TYR A 40 8.76 -6.63 -4.01
CA TYR A 40 8.70 -5.74 -5.18
C TYR A 40 9.33 -4.36 -4.92
N LEU A 41 8.97 -3.70 -3.80
CA LEU A 41 9.56 -2.41 -3.43
C LEU A 41 11.08 -2.51 -3.22
N SER A 42 11.56 -3.62 -2.64
CA SER A 42 13.00 -3.90 -2.47
C SER A 42 13.73 -4.00 -3.81
N HIS A 43 13.16 -4.70 -4.80
CA HIS A 43 13.73 -4.78 -6.14
C HIS A 43 13.80 -3.42 -6.85
N LEU A 44 12.81 -2.56 -6.62
CA LEU A 44 12.83 -1.18 -7.11
C LEU A 44 13.76 -0.25 -6.32
N LYS A 45 14.35 -0.71 -5.20
CA LYS A 45 15.15 0.08 -4.27
C LYS A 45 14.39 1.29 -3.72
N ILE A 46 13.09 1.13 -3.49
CA ILE A 46 12.22 2.18 -2.97
C ILE A 46 12.18 2.08 -1.44
N ASP A 47 12.42 3.22 -0.79
CA ASP A 47 12.26 3.38 0.65
C ASP A 47 10.83 3.87 0.94
N PRO A 48 9.96 3.05 1.59
CA PRO A 48 8.59 3.45 1.89
C PRO A 48 8.49 4.73 2.71
N LEU A 49 9.50 5.08 3.52
CA LEU A 49 9.50 6.30 4.33
C LEU A 49 9.69 7.57 3.49
N LYS A 50 10.11 7.45 2.23
CA LYS A 50 10.31 8.57 1.32
C LYS A 50 9.11 8.84 0.41
N VAL A 51 8.13 7.94 0.37
CA VAL A 51 6.88 8.10 -0.37
C VAL A 51 6.01 9.09 0.40
N LYS A 52 5.77 10.27 -0.19
CA LYS A 52 5.03 11.37 0.46
C LYS A 52 3.77 11.77 -0.29
N SER A 53 3.57 11.26 -1.50
CA SER A 53 2.34 11.45 -2.25
C SER A 53 1.82 10.14 -2.83
N THR A 54 0.51 10.08 -3.08
CA THR A 54 -0.13 8.98 -3.80
C THR A 54 0.46 8.73 -5.18
N TRP A 55 0.93 9.78 -5.85
CA TRP A 55 1.61 9.69 -7.15
C TRP A 55 2.97 8.99 -7.09
N ASP A 56 3.59 8.93 -5.91
CA ASP A 56 4.87 8.27 -5.69
C ASP A 56 4.70 6.76 -5.40
N ILE A 57 3.47 6.28 -5.22
CA ILE A 57 3.19 4.89 -4.84
C ILE A 57 3.47 3.96 -6.04
N PRO A 58 4.40 2.99 -5.93
CA PRO A 58 4.70 2.08 -7.02
C PRO A 58 3.57 1.09 -7.25
N PHE A 59 3.03 1.05 -8.47
CA PHE A 59 2.00 0.09 -8.83
C PHE A 59 2.59 -1.30 -9.01
N LEU A 60 2.07 -2.29 -8.27
CA LEU A 60 2.44 -3.68 -8.47
C LEU A 60 1.88 -4.17 -9.82
N PRO A 61 2.72 -4.58 -10.78
CA PRO A 61 2.24 -5.00 -12.09
C PRO A 61 1.30 -6.21 -11.99
N ILE A 62 0.21 -6.21 -12.75
CA ILE A 62 -0.80 -7.29 -12.72
C ILE A 62 -0.22 -8.68 -13.06
N GLU A 63 0.89 -8.74 -13.77
CA GLU A 63 1.60 -9.98 -14.09
C GLU A 63 2.07 -10.74 -12.85
N PHE A 64 2.42 -10.03 -11.77
CA PHE A 64 2.78 -10.67 -10.50
C PHE A 64 1.62 -11.47 -9.91
N PHE A 65 0.37 -11.05 -10.14
CA PHE A 65 -0.82 -11.77 -9.66
C PHE A 65 -1.06 -13.08 -10.42
N LYS A 66 -0.44 -13.26 -11.59
CA LYS A 66 -0.49 -14.52 -12.36
C LYS A 66 0.59 -15.51 -11.94
N SER A 67 1.74 -15.00 -11.49
CA SER A 67 2.92 -15.81 -11.15
C SER A 67 3.07 -16.05 -9.65
N PHE A 68 2.53 -15.18 -8.80
CA PHE A 68 2.60 -15.26 -7.34
C PHE A 68 1.19 -15.38 -6.76
N LYS A 69 1.03 -16.28 -5.78
CA LYS A 69 -0.22 -16.41 -5.02
C LYS A 69 -0.22 -15.35 -3.92
N ILE A 70 -1.29 -14.56 -3.85
CA ILE A 70 -1.43 -13.39 -2.96
C ILE A 70 -2.52 -13.66 -1.94
#